data_AF-A0A927YFC3-F1
#
_entry.id   AF-A0A927YFC3-F1
#
_cell.length_a   1.000
_cell.length_b   1.000
_cell.length_c   1.000
_cell.angle_alpha   90.00
_cell.angle_beta   90.00
_cell.angle_gamma   90.00
#
_symmetry.space_group_name_H-M   'P 1'
#
loop_
_entity.id
_entity.type
_entity.pdbx_description
1 polymer ?
#
loop_
_entity_poly.entity_id
_entity_poly.type
_entity_poly.pdbx_seq_one_letter_code
_entity_poly.pdbx_strand_id
1 'polypeptide(L)'
;MDINEIMQIYDRFIEILEEFSMPPQEQIKKLHGTVVADELATDFSDIGFAYAEILKENQWINQEQFHIMEVINNMLDEMSEDSNLWDENALIYSKEWKDCRQNGKRLLDTLISS
;
A
#
# COMPACT_ATOMS: atom_id res chain seq x y z
N MET A 1 -19.86 0.28 12.53
CA MET A 1 -18.71 0.37 13.45
C MET A 1 -18.91 1.59 14.31
N ASP A 2 -18.40 1.54 15.53
CA ASP A 2 -18.23 2.76 16.32
C ASP A 2 -17.00 3.55 15.83
N ILE A 3 -16.88 4.80 16.28
CA ILE A 3 -15.82 5.69 15.80
C ILE A 3 -14.41 5.22 16.21
N ASN A 4 -14.26 4.53 17.33
CA ASN A 4 -12.96 4.02 17.78
C ASN A 4 -12.49 2.86 16.90
N GLU A 5 -13.41 1.99 16.49
CA GLU A 5 -13.11 0.91 15.53
C GLU A 5 -12.63 1.50 14.19
N ILE A 6 -13.31 2.53 13.69
CA ILE A 6 -12.92 3.19 12.43
C ILE A 6 -11.56 3.90 12.56
N MET A 7 -11.30 4.54 13.70
CA MET A 7 -9.98 5.15 13.98
C MET A 7 -8.86 4.11 13.97
N GLN A 8 -9.06 2.95 14.60
CA GLN A 8 -8.05 1.88 14.60
C GLN A 8 -7.79 1.36 13.18
N ILE A 9 -8.84 1.23 12.36
CA ILE A 9 -8.70 0.85 10.94
C ILE A 9 -7.91 1.92 10.19
N TYR A 10 -8.21 3.20 10.40
CA TYR A 10 -7.48 4.29 9.78
C TYR A 10 -6.00 4.31 10.17
N ASP A 11 -5.68 4.16 11.46
CA ASP A 11 -4.30 4.12 11.94
C ASP A 11 -3.51 2.96 11.29
N ARG A 12 -4.12 1.75 11.26
CA ARG A 12 -3.49 0.59 10.61
C ARG A 12 -3.36 0.75 9.10
N PHE A 13 -4.34 1.38 8.45
CA PHE A 13 -4.27 1.71 7.03
C PHE A 13 -3.11 2.66 6.72
N ILE A 14 -2.92 3.70 7.56
CA ILE A 14 -1.79 4.63 7.42
C ILE A 14 -0.46 3.90 7.61
N GLU A 15 -0.33 3.03 8.62
CA GLU A 15 0.88 2.24 8.84
C GLU A 15 1.25 1.38 7.61
N ILE A 16 0.26 0.69 7.01
CA ILE A 16 0.46 -0.08 5.77
C ILE A 16 0.94 0.83 4.64
N LEU A 17 0.33 1.99 4.45
CA LEU A 17 0.72 2.93 3.40
C LEU A 17 2.13 3.50 3.61
N GLU A 18 2.52 3.79 4.86
CA GLU A 18 3.86 4.23 5.19
C GLU A 18 4.90 3.15 4.86
N GLU A 19 4.63 1.90 5.25
CA GLU A 19 5.44 0.73 4.92
C GLU A 19 5.55 0.48 3.42
N PHE A 20 4.44 0.60 2.72
CA PHE A 20 4.39 0.43 1.27
C PHE A 20 5.13 1.53 0.51
N SER A 21 5.18 2.75 1.05
CA SER A 21 5.68 3.94 0.34
C SER A 21 7.11 4.33 0.67
N MET A 22 7.72 3.74 1.71
CA MET A 22 9.09 4.06 2.13
C MET A 22 10.13 3.60 1.08
N PRO A 23 11.36 4.13 1.12
CA PRO A 23 12.43 3.67 0.23
C PRO A 23 12.67 2.16 0.36
N PRO A 24 13.01 1.45 -0.73
CA PRO A 24 13.11 -0.01 -0.72
C PRO A 24 14.12 -0.54 0.31
N GLN A 25 15.20 0.19 0.57
CA GLN A 25 16.18 -0.20 1.60
C GLN A 25 15.58 -0.15 3.01
N GLU A 26 14.64 0.77 3.28
CA GLU A 26 13.94 0.84 4.56
C GLU A 26 12.87 -0.25 4.66
N GLN A 27 12.15 -0.56 3.56
CA GLN A 27 11.20 -1.67 3.49
C GLN A 27 11.88 -2.99 3.87
N ILE A 28 13.00 -3.29 3.20
CA ILE A 28 13.78 -4.51 3.42
C ILE A 28 14.29 -4.59 4.87
N LYS A 29 14.78 -3.47 5.40
CA LYS A 29 15.28 -3.41 6.78
C LYS A 29 14.16 -3.66 7.80
N LYS A 30 12.96 -3.14 7.56
CA LYS A 30 11.82 -3.25 8.47
C LYS A 30 11.20 -4.64 8.47
N LEU A 31 11.11 -5.27 7.30
CA LEU A 31 10.47 -6.58 7.09
C LEU A 31 11.46 -7.77 7.14
N HIS A 32 12.67 -7.54 7.68
CA HIS A 32 13.80 -8.47 7.66
C HIS A 32 13.43 -9.95 7.95
N GLY A 33 13.62 -10.83 6.95
CA GLY A 33 13.42 -12.28 7.07
C GLY A 33 12.18 -12.85 6.36
N THR A 34 11.35 -12.00 5.75
CA THR A 34 10.25 -12.39 4.85
C THR A 34 10.59 -12.09 3.39
N VAL A 35 9.81 -12.66 2.45
CA VAL A 35 9.87 -12.22 1.05
C VAL A 35 9.22 -10.85 0.98
N VAL A 36 10.05 -9.81 1.10
CA VAL A 36 9.61 -8.42 1.32
C VAL A 36 8.61 -7.95 0.27
N ALA A 37 8.82 -8.31 -1.00
CA ALA A 37 7.93 -7.96 -2.10
C ALA A 37 6.54 -8.58 -1.94
N ASP A 38 6.46 -9.87 -1.60
CA ASP A 38 5.21 -10.58 -1.37
C ASP A 38 4.44 -9.97 -0.18
N GLU A 39 5.13 -9.76 0.94
CA GLU A 39 4.51 -9.21 2.16
C GLU A 39 3.93 -7.82 1.91
N LEU A 40 4.68 -6.94 1.25
CA LEU A 40 4.21 -5.59 0.91
C LEU A 40 2.97 -5.63 0.01
N ALA A 41 2.95 -6.52 -0.98
CA ALA A 41 1.82 -6.65 -1.89
C ALA A 41 0.60 -7.22 -1.16
N THR A 42 0.77 -8.28 -0.36
CA THR A 42 -0.31 -8.89 0.41
C THR A 42 -0.88 -7.93 1.45
N ASP A 43 -0.04 -7.25 2.24
CA ASP A 43 -0.50 -6.27 3.23
C ASP A 43 -1.26 -5.12 2.56
N PHE A 44 -0.79 -4.65 1.40
CA PHE A 44 -1.48 -3.59 0.67
C PHE A 44 -2.82 -4.07 0.07
N SER A 45 -2.80 -5.15 -0.70
CA SER A 45 -3.94 -5.63 -1.50
C SER A 45 -5.00 -6.34 -0.67
N ASP A 46 -4.63 -7.13 0.33
CA ASP A 46 -5.60 -7.90 1.10
C ASP A 46 -6.09 -7.11 2.32
N ILE A 47 -5.18 -6.42 3.02
CA ILE A 47 -5.52 -5.72 4.28
C ILE A 47 -5.80 -4.25 4.01
N GLY A 48 -4.86 -3.54 3.36
CA GLY A 48 -4.97 -2.12 3.07
C GLY A 48 -6.18 -1.79 2.20
N PHE A 49 -6.46 -2.59 1.17
CA PHE A 49 -7.61 -2.39 0.30
C PHE A 49 -8.93 -2.61 1.03
N ALA A 50 -9.05 -3.68 1.82
CA ALA A 50 -10.25 -3.94 2.63
C ALA A 50 -10.51 -2.80 3.64
N TYR A 51 -9.45 -2.25 4.24
CA TYR A 51 -9.57 -1.06 5.09
C TYR A 51 -9.99 0.18 4.30
N ALA A 52 -9.47 0.38 3.09
CA ALA A 52 -9.89 1.50 2.24
C ALA A 52 -11.38 1.42 1.89
N GLU A 53 -11.93 0.23 1.63
CA GLU A 53 -13.38 0.05 1.39
C GLU A 53 -14.20 0.49 2.60
N ILE A 54 -13.83 0.01 3.79
CA ILE A 54 -14.48 0.40 5.05
C ILE A 54 -14.38 1.92 5.28
N LEU A 55 -13.21 2.51 5.09
CA LEU A 55 -12.98 3.94 5.29
C LEU A 55 -13.78 4.78 4.31
N LYS A 56 -13.93 4.33 3.05
CA LYS A 56 -14.74 4.99 2.04
C LYS A 56 -16.23 4.95 2.39
N GLU A 57 -16.75 3.79 2.80
CA GLU A 57 -18.15 3.66 3.23
C GLU A 57 -18.50 4.58 4.40
N ASN A 58 -17.52 4.82 5.29
CA ASN A 58 -17.65 5.71 6.44
C ASN A 58 -17.24 7.16 6.15
N GLN A 59 -16.90 7.50 4.91
CA GLN A 59 -16.51 8.85 4.47
C GLN A 59 -15.21 9.40 5.10
N TRP A 60 -14.32 8.54 5.57
CA TRP A 60 -12.99 8.91 6.09
C TRP A 60 -11.98 9.13 4.97
N ILE A 61 -12.19 8.46 3.83
CA ILE A 61 -11.48 8.75 2.59
C ILE A 61 -12.48 9.03 1.47
N ASN A 62 -12.06 9.83 0.51
CA ASN A 62 -12.88 10.24 -0.63
C ASN A 62 -12.66 9.31 -1.85
N GLN A 63 -13.45 9.52 -2.90
CA GLN A 63 -13.39 8.71 -4.12
C GLN A 63 -12.05 8.83 -4.86
N GLU A 64 -11.36 9.97 -4.79
CA GLU A 64 -10.04 10.13 -5.43
C GLU A 64 -8.98 9.30 -4.69
N GLN A 65 -8.96 9.36 -3.36
CA GLN A 65 -8.07 8.56 -2.52
C GLN A 65 -8.29 7.07 -2.75
N PHE A 66 -9.55 6.63 -2.76
CA PHE A 66 -9.88 5.23 -3.07
C PHE A 66 -9.48 4.83 -4.50
N HIS A 67 -9.61 5.73 -5.47
CA HIS A 67 -9.19 5.42 -6.84
C HIS A 67 -7.68 5.20 -6.95
N ILE A 68 -6.85 5.91 -6.16
CA ILE A 68 -5.41 5.65 -6.13
C ILE A 68 -5.12 4.24 -5.58
N MET A 69 -5.90 3.76 -4.59
CA MET A 69 -5.80 2.38 -4.11
C MET A 69 -6.11 1.37 -5.23
N GLU A 70 -7.18 1.58 -5.99
CA GLU A 70 -7.54 0.72 -7.14
C GLU A 70 -6.41 0.67 -8.19
N VAL A 71 -5.79 1.81 -8.47
CA VAL A 71 -4.67 1.90 -9.42
C VAL A 71 -3.49 1.06 -8.94
N ILE A 72 -3.09 1.19 -7.68
CA ILE A 72 -1.97 0.41 -7.13
C ILE A 72 -2.32 -1.09 -7.11
N ASN A 73 -3.54 -1.45 -6.72
CA ASN A 73 -3.96 -2.84 -6.68
C ASN A 73 -3.90 -3.49 -8.07
N ASN A 74 -4.39 -2.80 -9.10
CA ASN A 74 -4.30 -3.27 -10.48
C ASN A 74 -2.84 -3.40 -10.94
N MET A 75 -1.95 -2.50 -10.52
CA MET A 75 -0.51 -2.62 -10.83
C MET A 75 0.09 -3.88 -10.19
N LEU A 76 -0.24 -4.17 -8.93
CA LEU A 76 0.24 -5.38 -8.24
C LEU A 76 -0.31 -6.65 -8.90
N ASP A 77 -1.57 -6.65 -9.32
CA ASP A 77 -2.18 -7.75 -10.08
C ASP A 77 -1.44 -7.98 -11.41
N GLU A 78 -1.15 -6.92 -12.18
CA GLU A 78 -0.37 -7.01 -13.42
C GLU A 78 1.06 -7.52 -13.16
N MET A 79 1.70 -7.06 -12.09
CA MET A 79 3.04 -7.51 -11.69
C MET A 79 3.07 -8.99 -11.29
N SER A 80 1.96 -9.56 -10.82
CA SER A 80 1.87 -10.96 -10.41
C SER A 80 2.09 -11.94 -11.58
N GLU A 81 1.91 -11.47 -12.81
CA GLU A 81 2.15 -12.26 -14.03
C GLU A 81 3.64 -12.42 -14.36
N ASP A 82 4.54 -11.63 -13.76
CA ASP A 82 5.98 -11.71 -13.95
C ASP A 82 6.72 -12.04 -12.64
N SER A 83 7.09 -13.32 -12.49
CA SER A 83 7.87 -13.81 -11.35
C SER A 83 9.20 -13.09 -11.10
N ASN A 84 9.78 -12.42 -12.11
CA ASN A 84 11.04 -11.69 -11.94
C ASN A 84 10.88 -10.39 -11.14
N LEU A 85 9.64 -9.95 -10.90
CA LEU A 85 9.35 -8.74 -10.14
C LEU A 85 9.31 -8.95 -8.63
N TRP A 86 9.43 -10.19 -8.14
CA TRP A 86 9.13 -10.55 -6.75
C TRP A 86 10.37 -10.83 -5.90
N ASP A 87 11.56 -10.47 -6.38
CA ASP A 87 12.79 -10.52 -5.60
C ASP A 87 13.24 -9.14 -5.07
N GLU A 88 14.20 -9.13 -4.15
CA GLU A 88 14.72 -7.88 -3.58
C GLU A 88 15.36 -6.96 -4.63
N ASN A 89 15.96 -7.50 -5.70
CA ASN A 89 16.56 -6.67 -6.74
C ASN A 89 15.47 -5.92 -7.51
N ALA A 90 14.40 -6.61 -7.90
CA ALA A 90 13.26 -5.99 -8.53
C ALA A 90 12.60 -4.96 -7.62
N LEU A 91 12.40 -5.27 -6.34
CA LEU A 91 11.88 -4.31 -5.36
C LEU A 91 12.69 -3.00 -5.34
N ILE A 92 14.02 -3.08 -5.43
CA ILE A 92 14.91 -1.92 -5.41
C ILE A 92 14.95 -1.17 -6.75
N TYR A 93 15.05 -1.90 -7.87
CA TYR A 93 15.47 -1.33 -9.15
C TYR A 93 14.39 -1.30 -10.23
N SER A 94 13.32 -2.10 -10.10
CA SER A 94 12.28 -2.16 -11.12
C SER A 94 11.48 -0.86 -11.17
N LYS A 95 10.97 -0.55 -12.36
CA LYS A 95 10.14 0.63 -12.56
C LYS A 95 8.77 0.43 -11.90
N GLU A 96 8.25 -0.78 -11.95
CA GLU A 96 6.95 -1.19 -11.43
C GLU A 96 6.86 -0.94 -9.92
N TRP A 97 7.79 -1.48 -9.14
CA TRP A 97 7.85 -1.22 -7.70
C TRP A 97 8.08 0.24 -7.34
N LYS A 98 8.86 0.95 -8.16
CA LYS A 98 9.05 2.40 -7.99
C LYS A 98 7.74 3.16 -8.22
N ASP A 99 6.99 2.83 -9.27
CA ASP A 99 5.72 3.47 -9.59
C ASP A 99 4.66 3.14 -8.52
N CYS A 100 4.64 1.90 -8.00
CA CYS A 100 3.80 1.51 -6.86
C CYS A 100 4.09 2.40 -5.65
N ARG A 101 5.35 2.51 -5.22
CA ARG A 101 5.76 3.39 -4.11
C ARG A 101 5.39 4.85 -4.34
N GLN A 102 5.53 5.36 -5.57
CA GLN A 102 5.18 6.74 -5.90
C GLN A 102 3.68 6.99 -5.77
N ASN A 103 2.84 6.05 -6.21
CA ASN A 103 1.39 6.16 -6.03
C ASN A 103 0.99 6.01 -4.56
N GLY A 104 1.60 5.07 -3.83
CA GLY A 104 1.41 4.95 -2.38
C GLY A 104 1.75 6.24 -1.64
N LYS A 105 2.90 6.85 -1.98
CA LYS A 105 3.33 8.12 -1.40
C LYS A 105 2.37 9.25 -1.74
N ARG A 106 1.90 9.33 -2.99
CA ARG A 106 0.88 10.30 -3.41
C ARG A 106 -0.40 10.14 -2.59
N LEU A 107 -0.87 8.91 -2.40
CA LEU A 107 -2.06 8.65 -1.57
C LEU A 107 -1.83 9.10 -0.13
N LEU A 108 -0.71 8.70 0.48
CA LEU A 108 -0.36 9.10 1.84
C LEU A 108 -0.34 10.63 2.00
N ASP A 109 0.24 11.35 1.05
CA ASP A 109 0.30 12.81 1.09
C ASP A 109 -1.10 13.45 1.02
N THR A 110 -2.04 12.85 0.28
CA THR A 110 -3.44 13.32 0.23
C THR A 110 -4.23 13.05 1.51
N LEU A 111 -3.78 12.12 2.36
CA LEU A 111 -4.45 11.75 3.61
C LEU A 111 -3.95 12.58 4.81
N ILE A 112 -2.68 12.98 4.78
CA ILE A 112 -2.06 13.80 5.83
C ILE A 112 -2.30 15.30 5.59
N SER A 113 -2.52 15.71 4.34
CA SER A 113 -2.76 17.11 3.97
C SER A 113 -4.24 17.51 3.97
N SER A 114 -5.15 16.57 4.26
CA SER A 114 -6.61 16.75 4.24
C SER A 114 -7.20 17.20 5.57
#